data_AF-A0A355WGF1-F1
#
_entry.id   AF-A0A355WGF1-F1
#
_cell.length_a   1.000
_cell.length_b   1.000
_cell.length_c   1.000
_cell.angle_alpha   90.00
_cell.angle_beta   90.00
_cell.angle_gamma   90.00
#
_symmetry.space_group_name_H-M   'P 1'
#
loop_
_entity.id
_entity.type
_entity.pdbx_description
1 polymer ?
#
loop_
_entity_poly.entity_id
_entity_poly.type
_entity_poly.pdbx_seq_one_letter_code
_entity_poly.pdbx_strand_id
1 'polypeptide(L)' 'NARNLEFAHRTGLKVHVWTVNDAPTMTSLLDLGVDGLMTDDCALLRSVLEQRGIWSGG' A
#
# COMPACT_ATOMS: atom_id res chain seq x y z
N ASN A 1 5.55 5.20 10.29
CA ASN A 1 5.90 4.54 11.56
C ASN A 1 6.53 3.16 11.27
N ALA A 2 7.72 3.13 10.68
CA ALA A 2 8.32 1.92 10.11
C ALA A 2 8.55 0.78 11.13
N ARG A 3 8.90 1.15 12.38
CA ARG A 3 9.13 0.19 13.48
C ARG A 3 7.91 -0.70 13.78
N ASN A 4 6.69 -0.15 13.69
CA ASN A 4 5.48 -0.92 13.97
C ASN A 4 5.18 -1.90 12.83
N LEU A 5 5.48 -1.50 11.59
CA LEU A 5 5.32 -2.35 10.43
C LEU A 5 6.31 -3.53 10.49
N GLU A 6 7.58 -3.25 10.78
CA GLU A 6 8.61 -4.27 10.95
C GLU A 6 8.26 -5.26 12.08
N PHE A 7 7.72 -4.75 13.20
CA PHE A 7 7.23 -5.60 14.29
C PHE A 7 6.06 -6.48 13.85
N ALA A 8 5.09 -5.92 13.12
CA ALA A 8 3.96 -6.68 12.60
C ALA A 8 4.45 -7.80 11.66
N HIS A 9 5.33 -7.48 10.72
CA HIS A 9 5.91 -8.47 9.82
C HIS A 9 6.71 -9.55 10.55
N ARG A 10 7.52 -9.19 11.55
CA ARG A 10 8.27 -10.15 12.40
C ARG A 10 7.33 -11.08 13.19
N THR A 11 6.13 -10.64 13.52
CA THR A 11 5.12 -11.43 14.24
C THR A 11 4.15 -12.14 13.30
N GLY A 12 4.38 -12.08 11.98
CA GLY A 12 3.54 -12.70 10.95
C GLY A 12 2.21 -11.97 10.72
N LEU A 13 2.03 -10.77 11.27
CA LEU A 13 0.84 -9.95 11.08
C LEU A 13 0.92 -9.15 9.78
N LYS A 14 -0.23 -9.06 9.10
CA LYS A 14 -0.44 -8.22 7.92
C LYS A 14 -0.93 -6.84 8.31
N VAL A 15 -0.44 -5.81 7.64
CA VAL A 15 -0.85 -4.42 7.88
C VAL A 15 -1.57 -3.88 6.65
N HIS A 16 -2.88 -3.67 6.81
CA HIS A 16 -3.73 -3.05 5.81
C HIS A 16 -4.09 -1.63 6.25
N VAL A 17 -4.14 -0.70 5.30
CA VAL A 17 -4.46 0.71 5.55
C VAL A 17 -5.72 1.14 4.81
N TRP A 18 -6.55 1.93 5.47
CA TRP A 18 -7.79 2.50 4.94
C TRP A 18 -7.91 3.98 5.37
N THR A 19 -8.66 4.85 4.68
CA THR A 19 -8.94 4.85 3.24
C THR A 19 -8.02 5.90 2.63
N VAL A 20 -7.29 5.54 1.56
CA VAL A 20 -6.28 6.43 0.97
C VAL A 20 -6.73 6.81 -0.43
N ASN A 21 -6.92 8.10 -0.68
CA ASN A 21 -7.53 8.62 -1.91
C ASN A 21 -6.62 9.60 -2.66
N ASP A 22 -5.31 9.60 -2.37
CA ASP A 22 -4.33 10.46 -3.07
C ASP A 22 -3.03 9.70 -3.40
N ALA A 23 -2.48 9.98 -4.58
CA ALA A 23 -1.30 9.28 -5.11
C ALA A 23 -0.02 9.44 -4.25
N PRO A 24 0.30 10.63 -3.71
CA PRO A 24 1.49 10.79 -2.86
C PRO A 24 1.45 9.91 -1.61
N THR A 25 0.29 9.83 -0.96
CA THR A 25 0.11 9.00 0.24
C THR A 25 0.12 7.52 -0.12
N MET A 26 -0.54 7.11 -1.21
CA MET A 26 -0.46 5.73 -1.71
C MET A 26 0.99 5.32 -1.94
N THR A 27 1.77 6.14 -2.64
CA THR A 27 3.18 5.88 -2.94
C THR A 27 3.99 5.72 -1.65
N SER A 28 3.84 6.65 -0.71
CA SER A 28 4.57 6.63 0.56
C SER A 28 4.23 5.41 1.42
N LEU A 29 2.97 4.98 1.45
CA LEU A 29 2.54 3.80 2.20
C LEU A 29 3.02 2.50 1.56
N LEU A 30 3.00 2.44 0.22
CA LEU A 30 3.55 1.32 -0.51
C LEU A 30 5.07 1.24 -0.38
N ASP A 31 5.79 2.37 -0.35
CA ASP A 31 7.23 2.43 -0.04
C ASP A 31 7.51 1.97 1.39
N LEU A 32 6.61 2.28 2.32
CA LEU A 32 6.72 1.83 3.70
C LEU A 32 6.61 0.30 3.81
N GLY A 33 5.91 -0.36 2.88
CA GLY A 33 5.75 -1.81 2.83
C GLY A 33 4.43 -2.32 3.41
N VAL A 34 3.36 -1.52 3.37
CA VAL A 34 2.02 -2.02 3.76
C VAL A 34 1.60 -3.21 2.90
N ASP A 35 0.91 -4.18 3.48
CA ASP A 35 0.49 -5.39 2.78
C ASP A 35 -0.78 -5.18 1.93
N GLY A 36 -1.56 -4.15 2.26
CA GLY A 36 -2.81 -3.85 1.57
C GLY A 36 -3.21 -2.39 1.75
N LEU A 37 -3.80 -1.82 0.71
CA LEU A 37 -4.28 -0.44 0.68
C LEU A 37 -5.71 -0.43 0.16
N MET A 38 -6.62 0.14 0.95
CA MET A 38 -8.02 0.33 0.60
C MET A 38 -8.25 1.78 0.18
N THR A 39 -8.94 1.96 -0.95
CA THR A 39 -9.21 3.25 -1.59
C THR A 39 -10.64 3.27 -2.11
N ASP A 40 -11.22 4.46 -2.21
CA ASP A 40 -12.45 4.67 -2.97
C ASP A 40 -12.16 4.88 -4.47
N ASP A 41 -10.91 5.23 -4.83
CA ASP A 41 -10.46 5.46 -6.19
C ASP A 41 -9.56 4.31 -6.68
N CYS A 42 -10.21 3.21 -7.07
CA CYS A 42 -9.51 2.03 -7.61
C CYS A 42 -8.73 2.33 -8.90
N ALA A 43 -9.17 3.32 -9.70
CA ALA A 43 -8.49 3.68 -10.94
C ALA A 43 -7.16 4.39 -10.65
N LEU A 44 -7.16 5.29 -9.66
CA LEU A 44 -5.94 5.92 -9.17
C LEU A 44 -4.97 4.89 -8.58
N LEU A 45 -5.45 4.01 -7.70
CA LEU A 45 -4.59 2.98 -7.11
C LEU A 45 -3.99 2.07 -8.18
N ARG A 46 -4.80 1.61 -9.15
CA ARG A 46 -4.28 0.83 -10.28
C ARG A 46 -3.17 1.57 -11.02
N SER A 47 -3.38 2.85 -11.34
CA SER A 47 -2.38 3.66 -12.04
C SER A 47 -1.06 3.75 -11.25
N VAL A 48 -1.14 3.93 -9.92
CA VAL A 48 0.04 3.94 -9.04
C VAL A 48 0.75 2.57 -9.03
N LEU A 49 -0.01 1.46 -8.95
CA LEU A 49 0.55 0.10 -8.95
C LEU A 49 1.21 -0.26 -10.29
N GLU A 50 0.61 0.15 -11.42
CA GLU A 50 1.16 -0.02 -12.77
C GLU A 50 2.45 0.77 -12.95
N GLN A 51 2.48 2.04 -12.55
CA GLN A 51 3.70 2.87 -12.58
C GLN A 51 4.85 2.29 -11.76
N ARG A 52 4.53 1.59 -10.67
CA ARG A 52 5.50 0.91 -9.81
C ARG A 52 5.87 -0.50 -10.28
N GLY A 53 5.26 -0.99 -11.36
CA GLY A 53 5.54 -2.31 -11.92
C GLY A 53 5.12 -3.49 -11.01
N ILE A 54 4.24 -3.24 -10.04
CA ILE A 54 3.77 -4.26 -9.08
C ILE A 54 2.30 -4.64 -9.28
N TRP A 55 1.66 -4.07 -10.29
CA TRP A 55 0.33 -4.50 -10.72
C TRP A 55 0.38 -5.90 -11.31
N SER A 56 -0.33 -6.85 -10.69
CA SER A 56 -0.41 -8.25 -11.14
C SER A 56 -1.70 -8.59 -11.91
N GLY A 57 -2.61 -7.62 -12.07
CA GLY A 57 -3.92 -7.83 -12.72
C GLY A 57 -3.89 -7.67 -14.24
N GLY A 58 -3.00 -8.43 -14.89
CA GLY A 58 -2.98 -8.65 -16.34
C GLY A 58 -3.72 -9.92 -16.73
#